data_AF-K2FAS7-F1
#
_entry.id   AF-K2FAS7-F1
#
_cell.length_a   1.000
_cell.length_b   1.000
_cell.length_c   1.000
_cell.angle_alpha   90.00
_cell.angle_beta   90.00
_cell.angle_gamma   90.00
#
_symmetry.space_group_name_H-M   'P 1'
#
loop_
_entity.id
_entity.type
_entity.pdbx_description
1 polymer ?
#
loop_
_entity_poly.entity_id
_entity_poly.type
_entity_poly.pdbx_seq_one_letter_code
_entity_poly.pdbx_strand_id
1 'polypeptide(L)'
;MSNLEKAMSEARENFARQPWEAPKEPRKPEELGAIRIENWIEIKKDMIYDDLEEKPEWQRTINCTPDASTIGTFYENNRVLTFVDGQCRQFISPSTPELIAELKGAGYIEGAMSVPFSNGQIPTDPALKEKLNELLNKRSENEEMKK
;
A
#
# COMPACT_ATOMS: atom_id res chain seq x y z
N MET A 1 32.96 8.94 -17.28
CA MET A 1 31.56 8.84 -16.85
C MET A 1 30.81 7.98 -17.84
N SER A 2 30.14 6.95 -17.33
CA SER A 2 29.35 6.01 -18.13
C SER A 2 28.03 6.67 -18.57
N ASN A 3 27.47 6.25 -19.71
CA ASN A 3 26.16 6.72 -20.17
C ASN A 3 25.04 6.51 -19.13
N LEU A 4 25.21 5.52 -18.24
CA LEU A 4 24.29 5.23 -17.15
C LEU A 4 24.32 6.31 -16.06
N GLU A 5 25.52 6.78 -15.68
CA GLU A 5 25.68 7.81 -14.65
C GLU A 5 25.09 9.14 -15.10
N LYS A 6 25.20 9.43 -16.39
CA LYS A 6 24.64 10.64 -17.01
C LYS A 6 23.12 10.61 -17.04
N ALA A 7 22.52 9.48 -17.43
CA ALA A 7 21.07 9.28 -17.44
C ALA A 7 20.47 9.34 -16.02
N MET A 8 21.14 8.77 -15.03
CA MET A 8 20.68 8.83 -13.63
C MET A 8 20.82 10.24 -13.03
N SER A 9 21.85 11.00 -13.43
CA SER A 9 22.01 12.40 -13.02
C SER A 9 20.96 13.31 -13.64
N GLU A 10 20.66 13.14 -14.93
CA GLU A 10 19.62 13.89 -15.64
C GLU A 10 18.22 13.56 -15.10
N ALA A 11 17.95 12.30 -14.77
CA ALA A 11 16.70 11.91 -14.11
C ALA A 11 16.55 12.56 -12.72
N ARG A 12 17.63 12.62 -11.93
CA ARG A 12 17.65 13.30 -10.62
C ARG A 12 17.43 14.82 -10.74
N GLU A 13 18.08 15.47 -11.70
CA GLU A 13 17.88 16.91 -11.94
C GLU A 13 16.48 17.24 -12.46
N ASN A 14 15.92 16.41 -13.34
CA ASN A 14 14.55 16.59 -13.84
C ASN A 14 13.51 16.40 -12.73
N PHE A 15 13.72 15.43 -11.83
CA PHE A 15 12.86 15.22 -10.66
C PHE A 15 12.87 16.42 -9.70
N ALA A 16 13.99 17.13 -9.60
CA ALA A 16 14.12 18.32 -8.75
C ALA A 16 13.53 19.60 -9.37
N ARG A 17 13.32 19.65 -10.69
CA ARG A 17 12.89 20.87 -11.42
C ARG A 17 11.39 20.97 -11.64
N GLN A 18 10.64 19.88 -11.54
CA GLN A 18 9.18 19.91 -11.61
C GLN A 18 8.63 19.68 -10.20
N PRO A 19 7.88 20.62 -9.60
CA PRO A 19 7.02 20.25 -8.48
C PRO A 19 6.17 19.09 -8.99
N TRP A 20 6.20 17.97 -8.29
CA TRP A 20 5.36 16.84 -8.63
C TRP A 20 3.90 17.30 -8.67
N GLU A 21 3.34 17.46 -9.87
CA GLU A 21 1.91 17.69 -10.05
C GLU A 21 1.25 16.33 -10.01
N ALA A 22 0.68 15.99 -8.84
CA ALA A 22 -0.13 14.80 -8.71
C ALA A 22 -1.21 14.80 -9.83
N PRO A 23 -1.43 13.67 -10.52
CA PRO A 23 -2.52 13.54 -11.49
C PRO A 23 -3.83 14.01 -10.88
N LYS A 24 -4.62 14.80 -11.63
CA LYS A 24 -5.94 15.30 -11.17
C LYS A 24 -6.90 14.19 -10.77
N GLU A 25 -6.70 13.00 -11.31
CA GLU A 25 -7.44 11.79 -10.97
C GLU A 25 -6.47 10.63 -10.70
N PRO A 26 -6.75 9.81 -9.67
CA PRO A 26 -5.93 8.66 -9.34
C PRO A 26 -6.01 7.63 -10.46
N ARG A 27 -4.86 7.28 -11.04
CA ARG A 27 -4.81 6.25 -12.08
C ARG A 27 -5.03 4.88 -11.45
N LYS A 28 -5.60 3.95 -12.19
CA LYS A 28 -5.72 2.58 -11.69
C LYS A 28 -4.33 1.93 -11.61
N PRO A 29 -4.07 1.02 -10.66
CA PRO A 29 -2.79 0.35 -10.55
C PRO A 29 -2.36 -0.34 -11.85
N GLU A 30 -3.32 -0.91 -12.59
CA GLU A 30 -3.09 -1.58 -13.87
C GLU A 30 -2.66 -0.59 -14.98
N GLU A 31 -3.04 0.68 -14.87
CA GLU A 31 -2.70 1.75 -15.82
C GLU A 31 -1.31 2.35 -15.54
N LEU A 32 -0.76 2.10 -14.36
CA LEU A 32 0.46 2.74 -13.88
C LEU A 32 1.71 1.96 -14.24
N GLY A 33 1.61 0.64 -14.50
CA GLY A 33 2.75 -0.23 -14.83
C GLY A 33 3.88 -0.29 -13.78
N ALA A 34 3.78 0.53 -12.74
CA ALA A 34 4.78 0.81 -11.73
C ALA A 34 4.41 0.22 -10.36
N ILE A 35 3.11 0.07 -10.07
CA ILE A 35 2.63 -0.56 -8.83
C ILE A 35 2.54 -2.06 -9.08
N ARG A 36 3.38 -2.82 -8.37
CA ARG A 36 3.41 -4.28 -8.43
C ARG A 36 2.29 -4.89 -7.59
N ILE A 37 1.09 -5.05 -8.17
CA ILE A 37 -0.13 -5.55 -7.48
C ILE A 37 0.08 -6.91 -6.79
N GLU A 38 1.03 -7.73 -7.24
CA GLU A 38 1.39 -8.99 -6.58
C GLU A 38 1.86 -8.81 -5.12
N ASN A 39 2.38 -7.63 -4.78
CA ASN A 39 2.80 -7.27 -3.42
C ASN A 39 1.65 -6.75 -2.56
N TRP A 40 0.43 -6.70 -3.09
CA TRP A 40 -0.72 -6.13 -2.42
C TRP A 40 -1.82 -7.17 -2.19
N ILE A 41 -2.60 -6.93 -1.14
CA ILE A 41 -3.81 -7.66 -0.81
C ILE A 41 -4.99 -6.70 -0.96
N GLU A 42 -5.93 -7.03 -1.83
CA GLU A 42 -7.19 -6.30 -1.93
C GLU A 42 -8.08 -6.61 -0.73
N ILE A 43 -8.59 -5.58 -0.08
CA ILE A 43 -9.49 -5.67 1.05
C ILE A 43 -10.93 -5.65 0.55
N LYS A 44 -11.69 -6.67 0.92
CA LYS A 44 -13.11 -6.78 0.60
C LYS A 44 -13.95 -6.47 1.82
N LYS A 45 -15.11 -5.86 1.59
CA LYS A 45 -16.05 -5.37 2.63
C LYS A 45 -16.54 -6.48 3.57
N ASP A 46 -16.54 -7.72 3.12
CA ASP A 46 -16.99 -8.91 3.83
C ASP A 46 -15.85 -9.65 4.57
N MET A 47 -14.64 -9.09 4.62
CA MET A 47 -13.53 -9.68 5.37
C MET A 47 -13.74 -9.55 6.89
N ILE A 48 -13.49 -10.66 7.60
CA ILE A 48 -13.68 -10.80 9.05
C ILE A 48 -12.30 -11.00 9.73
N TYR A 49 -12.07 -10.34 10.86
CA TYR A 49 -10.88 -10.54 11.70
C TYR A 49 -10.95 -11.87 12.45
N ASP A 50 -9.83 -12.59 12.49
CA ASP A 50 -9.60 -13.75 13.34
C ASP A 50 -9.25 -13.28 14.75
N ASP A 51 -9.86 -13.96 15.71
CA ASP A 51 -9.63 -13.91 17.14
C ASP A 51 -9.90 -12.56 17.83
N LEU A 52 -11.11 -12.47 18.38
CA LEU A 52 -11.39 -12.04 19.75
C LEU A 52 -12.86 -12.41 19.99
N GLU A 53 -13.10 -13.65 20.45
CA GLU A 53 -14.45 -14.15 20.81
C GLU A 53 -15.20 -13.22 21.79
N GLU A 54 -14.51 -12.25 22.41
CA GLU A 54 -15.06 -11.26 23.35
C GLU A 54 -15.34 -9.87 22.77
N LYS A 55 -14.95 -9.54 21.52
CA LYS A 55 -15.20 -8.18 20.96
C LYS A 55 -16.54 -8.06 20.25
N PRO A 56 -17.25 -6.92 20.30
CA PRO A 56 -18.51 -6.73 19.59
C PRO A 56 -18.33 -6.76 18.05
N GLU A 57 -19.37 -7.15 17.32
CA GLU A 57 -19.38 -7.40 15.86
C GLU A 57 -18.80 -6.26 15.00
N TRP A 58 -18.99 -5.00 15.41
CA TRP A 58 -18.42 -3.81 14.75
C TRP A 58 -16.89 -3.70 14.88
N GLN A 59 -16.28 -4.46 15.78
CA GLN A 59 -14.81 -4.64 15.87
C GLN A 59 -14.33 -5.92 15.17
N ARG A 60 -15.24 -6.82 14.76
CA ARG A 60 -14.91 -8.11 14.11
C ARG A 60 -14.90 -8.03 12.59
N THR A 61 -15.55 -7.03 12.02
CA THR A 61 -15.63 -6.85 10.57
C THR A 61 -14.71 -5.74 10.10
N ILE A 62 -14.08 -5.94 8.95
CA ILE A 62 -13.35 -4.88 8.26
C ILE A 62 -14.41 -3.97 7.62
N ASN A 63 -14.91 -3.00 8.38
CA ASN A 63 -15.80 -1.97 7.84
C ASN A 63 -14.97 -0.89 7.15
N CYS A 64 -14.07 -1.30 6.25
CA CYS A 64 -13.28 -0.42 5.41
C CYS A 64 -13.99 -0.30 4.08
N THR A 65 -15.03 0.53 4.06
CA THR A 65 -15.53 1.10 2.80
C THR A 65 -14.75 2.37 2.57
N PRO A 66 -13.84 2.39 1.58
CA PRO A 66 -13.25 3.64 1.14
C PRO A 66 -14.37 4.57 0.68
N ASP A 67 -14.21 5.86 0.95
CA ASP A 67 -15.10 6.87 0.39
C ASP A 67 -14.42 7.60 -0.76
N ALA A 68 -15.19 8.39 -1.50
CA ALA A 68 -14.70 9.13 -2.65
C ALA A 68 -13.56 10.11 -2.31
N SER A 69 -13.45 10.56 -1.06
CA SER A 69 -12.38 11.46 -0.61
C SER A 69 -11.06 10.75 -0.36
N THR A 70 -11.08 9.42 -0.19
CA THR A 70 -9.88 8.60 -0.01
C THR A 70 -9.26 8.11 -1.32
N ILE A 71 -9.95 8.24 -2.45
CA ILE A 71 -9.46 7.77 -3.76
C ILE A 71 -8.14 8.48 -4.09
N GLY A 72 -7.11 7.70 -4.44
CA GLY A 72 -5.78 8.20 -4.77
C GLY A 72 -4.94 8.62 -3.58
N THR A 73 -5.34 8.22 -2.39
CA THR A 73 -4.55 8.43 -1.19
C THR A 73 -3.92 7.13 -0.74
N PHE A 74 -2.81 7.23 -0.02
CA PHE A 74 -2.20 6.14 0.72
C PHE A 74 -1.95 6.56 2.17
N TYR A 75 -1.86 5.59 3.06
CA TYR A 75 -1.53 5.84 4.46
C TYR A 75 -0.74 4.67 5.04
N GLU A 76 0.20 4.98 5.92
CA GLU A 76 0.91 3.97 6.70
C GLU A 76 0.50 4.08 8.17
N ASN A 77 0.18 2.95 8.77
CA ASN A 77 0.04 2.84 10.21
C ASN A 77 0.66 1.54 10.71
N ASN A 78 1.44 1.61 11.80
CA ASN A 78 2.05 0.45 12.45
C ASN A 78 2.66 -0.55 11.45
N ARG A 79 3.48 -0.04 10.52
CA ARG A 79 4.19 -0.85 9.51
C ARG A 79 3.30 -1.54 8.47
N VAL A 80 2.01 -1.22 8.42
CA VAL A 80 1.09 -1.62 7.35
C VAL A 80 0.80 -0.39 6.50
N LEU A 81 0.98 -0.55 5.19
CA LEU A 81 0.72 0.46 4.18
C LEU A 81 -0.59 0.10 3.47
N THR A 82 -1.43 1.11 3.23
CA THR A 82 -2.67 0.96 2.48
C THR A 82 -2.80 2.06 1.43
N PHE A 83 -3.50 1.78 0.34
CA PHE A 83 -3.93 2.80 -0.62
C PHE A 83 -5.33 2.49 -1.17
N VAL A 84 -5.99 3.51 -1.70
CA VAL A 84 -7.29 3.39 -2.38
C VAL A 84 -7.13 3.80 -3.83
N ASP A 85 -7.51 2.93 -4.76
CA ASP A 85 -7.36 3.21 -6.18
C ASP A 85 -8.49 4.05 -6.78
N GLY A 86 -8.35 4.37 -8.08
CA GLY A 86 -9.36 5.09 -8.87
C GLY A 86 -10.73 4.41 -8.95
N GLN A 87 -10.85 3.14 -8.56
CA GLN A 87 -12.11 2.38 -8.53
C GLN A 87 -12.67 2.23 -7.12
N CYS A 88 -12.13 2.96 -6.13
CA CYS A 88 -12.54 2.87 -4.73
C CYS A 88 -12.28 1.49 -4.11
N ARG A 89 -11.27 0.75 -4.62
CA ARG A 89 -10.78 -0.50 -4.04
C ARG A 89 -9.62 -0.19 -3.11
N GLN A 90 -9.60 -0.83 -1.95
CA GLN A 90 -8.53 -0.67 -0.97
C GLN A 90 -7.56 -1.84 -1.00
N PHE A 91 -6.28 -1.51 -0.93
CA PHE A 91 -5.20 -2.48 -0.94
C PHE A 91 -4.32 -2.30 0.29
N ILE A 92 -3.72 -3.38 0.76
CA ILE A 92 -2.73 -3.35 1.84
C ILE A 92 -1.46 -4.11 1.47
N SER A 93 -0.37 -3.73 2.12
CA SER A 93 0.92 -4.42 2.08
C SER A 93 1.68 -4.08 3.37
N PRO A 94 2.65 -4.89 3.81
CA PRO A 94 3.69 -4.39 4.71
C PRO A 94 4.33 -3.14 4.13
N SER A 95 4.50 -2.11 4.97
CA SER A 95 5.11 -0.86 4.54
C SER A 95 6.60 -1.06 4.25
N THR A 96 7.04 -0.65 3.07
CA THR A 96 8.44 -0.57 2.69
C THR A 96 8.72 0.76 2.00
N PRO A 97 9.95 1.31 2.13
CA PRO A 97 10.34 2.53 1.43
C PRO A 97 10.13 2.43 -0.09
N GLU A 98 10.34 1.25 -0.67
CA GLU A 98 10.15 0.98 -2.10
C GLU A 98 8.68 1.14 -2.52
N LEU A 99 7.74 0.55 -1.78
CA LEU A 99 6.31 0.66 -2.10
C LEU A 99 5.77 2.08 -1.92
N ILE A 100 6.25 2.80 -0.90
CA ILE A 100 5.91 4.22 -0.72
C ILE A 100 6.42 5.04 -1.90
N ALA A 101 7.65 4.77 -2.37
CA ALA A 101 8.21 5.46 -3.53
C ALA A 101 7.42 5.12 -4.81
N GLU A 102 6.99 3.87 -5.00
CA GLU A 102 6.12 3.45 -6.12
C GLU A 102 4.80 4.24 -6.10
N LEU A 103 4.13 4.32 -4.95
CA LEU A 103 2.87 5.06 -4.80
C LEU A 103 3.03 6.56 -5.08
N LYS A 104 4.07 7.18 -4.53
CA LYS A 104 4.38 8.60 -4.79
C LYS A 104 4.68 8.84 -6.27
N GLY A 105 5.51 7.99 -6.89
CA GLY A 105 5.83 8.05 -8.31
C GLY A 105 4.62 7.78 -9.22
N ALA A 106 3.61 7.10 -8.71
CA ALA A 106 2.35 6.83 -9.40
C ALA A 106 1.29 7.94 -9.27
N GLY A 107 1.46 8.89 -8.34
CA GLY A 107 0.51 10.01 -8.18
C GLY A 107 -0.33 9.95 -6.93
N TYR A 108 -0.13 8.92 -6.10
CA TYR A 108 -0.84 8.82 -4.85
C TYR A 108 -0.28 9.83 -3.85
N ILE A 109 -1.18 10.43 -3.09
CA ILE A 109 -0.83 11.40 -2.05
C ILE A 109 -1.03 10.77 -0.67
N GLU A 110 -0.27 11.22 0.32
CA GLU A 110 -0.45 10.76 1.68
C GLU A 110 -1.73 11.37 2.27
N GLY A 111 -2.60 10.52 2.82
CA GLY A 111 -3.87 10.91 3.44
C GLY A 111 -4.08 10.20 4.76
N ALA A 112 -5.23 10.39 5.41
CA ALA A 112 -5.59 9.69 6.63
C ALA A 112 -6.80 8.79 6.37
N MET A 113 -6.62 7.48 6.55
CA MET A 113 -7.69 6.49 6.35
C MET A 113 -7.53 5.29 7.30
N SER A 114 -8.56 4.44 7.35
CA SER A 114 -8.47 3.16 8.06
C SER A 114 -7.40 2.27 7.42
N VAL A 115 -6.53 1.68 8.24
CA VAL A 115 -5.48 0.74 7.81
C VAL A 115 -5.79 -0.65 8.38
N PRO A 116 -6.37 -1.56 7.58
CA PRO A 116 -6.66 -2.93 8.02
C PRO A 116 -5.40 -3.65 8.53
N PHE A 117 -5.57 -4.45 9.58
CA PHE A 117 -4.51 -5.26 10.22
C PHE A 117 -3.33 -4.47 10.82
N SER A 118 -3.36 -3.14 10.81
CA SER A 118 -2.30 -2.32 11.41
C SER A 118 -2.17 -2.51 12.92
N ASN A 119 -3.18 -3.06 13.61
CA ASN A 119 -3.15 -3.27 15.06
C ASN A 119 -2.96 -4.74 15.46
N GLY A 120 -2.32 -5.52 14.59
CA GLY A 120 -2.06 -6.94 14.85
C GLY A 120 -3.29 -7.83 14.70
N GLN A 121 -4.37 -7.31 14.10
CA GLN A 121 -5.48 -8.17 13.71
C GLN A 121 -5.03 -9.09 12.57
N ILE A 122 -5.61 -10.28 12.50
CA ILE A 122 -5.32 -11.28 11.47
C ILE A 122 -6.61 -11.56 10.70
N PRO A 123 -6.59 -11.85 9.40
CA PRO A 123 -7.79 -12.29 8.69
C PRO A 123 -8.20 -13.72 9.08
N THR A 124 -9.51 -13.98 9.14
CA THR A 124 -10.08 -15.34 9.32
C THR A 124 -9.86 -16.24 8.11
N ASP A 125 -9.85 -15.66 6.90
CA ASP A 125 -9.58 -16.39 5.67
C ASP A 125 -8.15 -16.96 5.71
N PRO A 126 -7.98 -18.30 5.71
CA PRO A 126 -6.67 -18.94 5.77
C PRO A 126 -5.75 -18.55 4.61
N ALA A 127 -6.29 -18.36 3.40
CA ALA A 127 -5.51 -17.98 2.23
C ALA A 127 -5.01 -16.53 2.34
N LEU A 128 -5.83 -15.64 2.91
CA LEU A 128 -5.41 -14.26 3.17
C LEU A 128 -4.37 -14.19 4.28
N LYS A 129 -4.54 -15.01 5.32
CA LYS A 129 -3.61 -15.15 6.44
C LYS A 129 -2.24 -15.62 5.96
N GLU A 130 -2.21 -16.64 5.10
CA GLU A 130 -0.99 -17.12 4.47
C GLU A 130 -0.34 -16.04 3.61
N LYS A 131 -1.09 -15.37 2.73
CA LYS A 131 -0.56 -14.30 1.88
C LYS A 131 0.00 -13.13 2.70
N LEU A 132 -0.68 -12.73 3.78
CA LEU A 132 -0.21 -11.67 4.67
C LEU A 132 1.09 -12.08 5.37
N ASN A 133 1.17 -13.31 5.87
CA ASN A 133 2.39 -13.85 6.49
C ASN A 133 3.55 -13.92 5.49
N GLU A 134 3.31 -14.36 4.25
CA GLU A 134 4.32 -14.36 3.20
C GLU A 134 4.88 -12.96 2.93
N LEU A 135 4.02 -11.95 2.83
CA LEU A 135 4.45 -10.57 2.62
C LEU A 135 5.26 -10.04 3.82
N LEU A 136 4.83 -10.34 5.05
CA LEU A 136 5.53 -9.95 6.28
C LEU A 136 6.91 -10.62 6.38
N ASN A 137 7.02 -11.89 6.00
CA ASN A 137 8.28 -12.63 6.00
C ASN A 137 9.25 -12.09 4.92
N LYS A 138 8.76 -11.86 3.68
CA LYS A 138 9.54 -11.26 2.59
C LYS A 138 10.12 -9.91 2.97
N ARG A 139 9.39 -9.10 3.74
CA ARG A 139 9.90 -7.85 4.28
C ARG A 139 11.08 -8.08 5.23
N SER A 140 10.94 -9.02 6.15
CA SER A 140 11.94 -9.34 7.18
C SER A 140 13.26 -9.78 6.55
N GLU A 141 13.20 -10.66 5.55
CA GLU A 141 14.35 -11.13 4.78
C GLU A 141 15.06 -9.98 4.05
N ASN A 142 14.29 -9.07 3.44
CA ASN A 142 14.82 -7.88 2.77
C ASN A 142 15.43 -6.84 3.72
N GLU A 143 14.96 -6.75 4.98
CA GLU A 143 15.55 -5.89 6.01
C GLU A 143 16.86 -6.50 6.57
N GLU A 144 16.95 -7.83 6.67
CA GLU A 144 18.16 -8.53 7.14
C GLU A 144 19.29 -8.55 6.11
N MET A 145 18.97 -8.66 4.82
CA MET A 145 19.97 -8.59 3.73
C MET A 145 20.60 -7.20 3.54
N LYS A 146 20.04 -6.15 4.17
CA LYS A 146 20.55 -4.77 4.11
C LYS A 146 21.49 -4.40 5.26
N LYS A 147 21.78 -5.32 6.19
CA LYS A 147 22.75 -5.15 7.30
C LYS A 147 24.11 -5.73 6.96
#